data_AF-N9RK13-F1
#
_entry.id   AF-N9RK13-F1
#
_cell.length_a   1.000
_cell.length_b   1.000
_cell.length_c   1.000
_cell.angle_alpha   90.00
_cell.angle_beta   90.00
_cell.angle_gamma   90.00
#
_symmetry.space_group_name_H-M   'P 1'
#
loop_
_entity.id
_entity.type
_entity.pdbx_description
1 polymer ?
#
loop_
_entity_poly.entity_id
_entity_poly.type
_entity_poly.pdbx_seq_one_letter_code
_entity_poly.pdbx_strand_id
1 'polypeptide(L)'
;MPKTQYELDQEQEANDLKEVLKTTHGKRLLMRLINRSGIHQPTYASGSQPTDFAFLEGRREFGLFLLAEVTKVSTDAWLDMQKEHFKQTNLNNEKVKHEREQQRAINSND
;
A
#
# COMPACT_ATOMS: atom_id res chain seq x y z
N MET A 1 -37.20 -5.51 -8.69
CA MET A 1 -36.60 -5.93 -9.97
C MET A 1 -35.47 -6.89 -9.68
N PRO A 2 -35.23 -7.93 -10.49
CA PRO A 2 -34.04 -8.77 -10.34
C PRO A 2 -32.77 -7.94 -10.58
N LYS A 3 -31.67 -8.31 -9.94
CA LYS A 3 -30.37 -7.68 -10.16
C LYS A 3 -29.92 -7.89 -11.60
N THR A 4 -29.29 -6.88 -12.17
CA THR A 4 -28.59 -6.96 -13.45
C THR A 4 -27.33 -7.81 -13.30
N GLN A 5 -26.78 -8.30 -14.42
CA GLN A 5 -25.52 -9.03 -14.41
C GLN A 5 -24.37 -8.19 -13.81
N TYR A 6 -24.33 -6.90 -14.15
CA TYR A 6 -23.33 -5.97 -13.63
C TYR A 6 -23.36 -5.85 -12.11
N GLU A 7 -24.55 -5.78 -11.51
CA GLU A 7 -24.70 -5.74 -10.05
C GLU A 7 -24.23 -7.04 -9.39
N LEU A 8 -24.46 -8.20 -10.04
CA LEU A 8 -23.97 -9.49 -9.54
C LEU A 8 -22.45 -9.58 -9.59
N ASP A 9 -21.82 -9.11 -10.68
CA ASP A 9 -20.37 -9.11 -10.83
C ASP A 9 -19.70 -8.21 -9.78
N GLN A 10 -20.26 -7.01 -9.53
CA GLN A 10 -19.79 -6.11 -8.49
C GLN A 10 -19.89 -6.71 -7.08
N GLU A 11 -20.96 -7.46 -6.80
CA GLU A 11 -21.11 -8.15 -5.52
C GLU A 11 -20.12 -9.30 -5.38
N GLN A 12 -19.85 -10.03 -6.46
CA GLN A 12 -18.85 -11.07 -6.48
C GLN A 12 -17.45 -10.49 -6.20
N GLU A 13 -17.04 -9.44 -6.91
CA GLU A 13 -15.75 -8.76 -6.70
C GLU A 13 -15.59 -8.28 -5.25
N ALA A 14 -16.65 -7.67 -4.69
CA ALA A 14 -16.64 -7.22 -3.31
C ALA A 14 -16.49 -8.39 -2.31
N ASN A 15 -17.14 -9.53 -2.57
CA ASN A 15 -17.05 -10.70 -1.71
C ASN A 15 -15.68 -11.39 -1.82
N ASP A 16 -15.11 -11.49 -3.01
CA ASP A 16 -13.76 -12.02 -3.22
C ASP A 16 -12.73 -11.16 -2.46
N LEU A 17 -12.85 -9.83 -2.53
CA LEU A 17 -12.00 -8.94 -1.76
C LEU A 17 -12.18 -9.11 -0.24
N LYS A 18 -13.40 -9.33 0.26
CA LYS A 18 -13.63 -9.66 1.68
C LYS A 18 -12.85 -10.90 2.09
N GLU A 19 -12.88 -11.96 1.28
CA GLU A 19 -12.15 -13.19 1.57
C GLU A 19 -10.64 -12.96 1.59
N VAL A 20 -10.10 -12.19 0.63
CA VAL A 20 -8.67 -11.81 0.63
C VAL A 20 -8.31 -11.06 1.92
N LEU A 21 -9.13 -10.09 2.33
CA LEU A 21 -8.92 -9.27 3.52
C LEU A 21 -9.02 -10.05 4.84
N LYS A 22 -9.63 -11.24 4.88
CA LYS A 22 -9.58 -12.10 6.07
C LYS A 22 -8.19 -12.66 6.35
N THR A 23 -7.32 -12.71 5.34
CA THR A 23 -5.99 -13.31 5.48
C THR A 23 -4.92 -12.25 5.76
N THR A 24 -3.99 -12.54 6.66
CA THR A 24 -2.84 -11.66 6.92
C THR A 24 -1.97 -11.49 5.67
N HIS A 25 -1.86 -12.53 4.84
CA HIS A 25 -1.05 -12.52 3.63
C HIS A 25 -1.68 -11.62 2.55
N GLY A 26 -3.01 -11.67 2.39
CA GLY A 26 -3.76 -10.78 1.51
C GLY A 26 -3.63 -9.32 1.92
N LYS A 27 -3.85 -9.01 3.21
CA LYS A 27 -3.63 -7.67 3.77
C LYS A 27 -2.22 -7.14 3.48
N ARG A 28 -1.18 -7.96 3.70
CA ARG A 28 0.22 -7.58 3.41
C ARG A 28 0.47 -7.35 1.91
N LEU A 29 -0.08 -8.19 1.05
CA LEU A 29 0.05 -8.05 -0.41
C LEU A 29 -0.58 -6.74 -0.88
N LEU A 30 -1.83 -6.47 -0.50
CA LEU A 30 -2.55 -5.24 -0.86
C LEU A 30 -1.83 -4.00 -0.35
N MET A 31 -1.41 -4.01 0.92
CA MET A 31 -0.67 -2.88 1.50
C MET A 31 0.65 -2.61 0.75
N ARG A 32 1.35 -3.66 0.31
CA ARG A 32 2.56 -3.52 -0.51
C ARG A 32 2.26 -2.89 -1.88
N LEU A 33 1.17 -3.27 -2.53
CA LEU A 33 0.77 -2.68 -3.82
C LEU A 33 0.36 -1.21 -3.67
N ILE A 34 -0.45 -0.89 -2.66
CA ILE A 34 -0.85 0.48 -2.34
C ILE A 34 0.39 1.34 -2.03
N ASN A 35 1.33 0.86 -1.22
CA ASN A 35 2.55 1.61 -0.95
C ASN A 35 3.42 1.79 -2.20
N ARG A 36 3.57 0.75 -3.02
CA ARG A 36 4.32 0.80 -4.28
C ARG A 36 3.73 1.80 -5.27
N SER A 37 2.42 2.04 -5.20
CA SER A 37 1.74 2.99 -6.08
C SER A 37 2.16 4.45 -5.84
N GLY A 38 2.53 4.78 -4.59
CA GLY A 38 2.94 6.13 -4.21
C GLY A 38 1.80 7.13 -4.10
N ILE A 39 0.62 6.73 -3.59
CA ILE A 39 -0.57 7.60 -3.49
C ILE A 39 -0.34 8.94 -2.77
N HIS A 40 0.62 9.02 -1.85
CA HIS A 40 0.95 10.23 -1.08
C HIS A 40 2.14 11.01 -1.66
N GLN A 41 2.72 10.54 -2.77
CA GLN A 41 3.87 11.18 -3.40
C GLN A 41 3.41 12.13 -4.52
N PRO A 42 4.07 13.28 -4.70
CA PRO A 42 3.84 14.12 -5.87
C PRO A 42 4.31 13.38 -7.13
N THR A 43 3.55 13.53 -8.22
CA THR A 43 3.87 12.94 -9.53
C THR A 43 4.57 13.93 -10.46
N TYR A 44 4.57 15.21 -10.10
CA TYR A 44 5.30 16.28 -10.79
C TYR A 44 6.59 16.63 -10.05
N ALA A 45 7.70 16.75 -10.78
CA ALA A 45 8.95 17.31 -10.29
C ALA A 45 9.64 18.14 -11.39
N SER A 46 10.48 19.09 -10.98
CA SER A 46 11.29 19.87 -11.93
C SER A 46 12.24 18.93 -12.69
N GLY A 47 12.21 18.99 -14.02
CA GLY A 47 13.02 18.12 -14.89
C GLY A 47 12.39 16.78 -15.27
N SER A 48 11.16 16.47 -14.83
CA SER A 48 10.43 15.28 -15.27
C SER A 48 9.93 15.44 -16.70
N GLN A 49 10.11 14.41 -17.53
CA GLN A 49 9.50 14.39 -18.86
C GLN A 49 7.98 14.16 -18.74
N PRO A 50 7.16 14.67 -19.67
CA PRO A 50 5.70 14.43 -19.65
C PRO A 50 5.32 12.94 -19.57
N THR A 51 6.14 12.06 -20.15
CA THR A 51 5.95 10.60 -20.09
C THR A 51 6.15 10.03 -18.70
N ASP A 52 7.09 10.57 -17.92
CA ASP A 52 7.33 10.13 -16.53
C ASP A 52 6.14 10.53 -15.65
N PHE A 53 5.64 11.75 -15.85
CA PHE A 53 4.43 12.23 -15.18
C PHE A 53 3.24 11.31 -15.46
N ALA A 54 2.96 11.00 -16.73
CA ALA A 54 1.85 10.14 -17.11
C ALA A 54 1.96 8.73 -16.50
N PHE A 55 3.17 8.16 -16.48
CA PHE A 55 3.41 6.86 -15.84
C PHE A 55 3.19 6.90 -14.32
N LEU A 56 3.71 7.93 -13.64
CA LEU A 56 3.56 8.09 -12.21
C LEU A 56 2.09 8.33 -11.81
N GLU A 57 1.36 9.09 -12.62
CA GLU A 57 -0.06 9.35 -12.37
C GLU A 57 -0.92 8.11 -12.60
N GLY A 58 -0.67 7.34 -13.67
CA GLY A 58 -1.35 6.05 -13.87
C GLY A 58 -1.07 5.06 -12.75
N ARG A 59 0.18 5.03 -12.24
CA ARG A 59 0.53 4.22 -11.08
C ARG A 59 -0.21 4.68 -9.82
N ARG A 60 -0.33 5.99 -9.59
CA ARG A 60 -1.04 6.58 -8.45
C ARG A 60 -2.54 6.29 -8.51
N GLU A 61 -3.15 6.43 -9.69
CA GLU A 61 -4.56 6.13 -9.94
C GLU A 61 -4.88 4.67 -9.55
N PHE A 62 -4.08 3.71 -10.01
CA PHE A 62 -4.28 2.31 -9.63
C PHE A 62 -4.19 2.07 -8.12
N GLY A 63 -3.31 2.80 -7.42
CA GLY A 63 -3.23 2.78 -5.97
C GLY A 63 -4.47 3.32 -5.27
N LEU A 64 -5.03 4.41 -5.81
CA LEU A 64 -6.27 5.02 -5.31
C LEU A 64 -7.47 4.11 -5.56
N PHE A 65 -7.52 3.43 -6.70
CA PHE A 65 -8.52 2.40 -6.98
C PHE A 65 -8.47 1.28 -5.92
N LEU A 66 -7.30 0.71 -5.65
CA LEU A 66 -7.15 -0.33 -4.62
C LEU A 66 -7.57 0.16 -3.24
N LEU A 67 -7.21 1.40 -2.87
CA LEU A 67 -7.63 2.00 -1.62
C LEU A 67 -9.16 2.14 -1.54
N ALA A 68 -9.79 2.61 -2.61
CA ALA A 68 -11.24 2.78 -2.69
C ALA A 68 -11.95 1.43 -2.54
N GLU A 69 -11.51 0.39 -3.24
CA GLU A 69 -12.11 -0.94 -3.14
C GLU A 69 -11.97 -1.54 -1.73
N VAL A 70 -10.79 -1.43 -1.11
CA VAL A 70 -10.59 -1.92 0.27
C VAL A 70 -11.49 -1.18 1.26
N THR A 71 -11.56 0.15 1.18
CA THR A 71 -12.35 0.97 2.11
C THR A 71 -13.86 0.85 1.87
N LYS A 72 -14.29 0.67 0.61
CA LYS A 72 -15.68 0.33 0.24
C LYS A 72 -16.13 -0.98 0.88
N VAL A 73 -15.25 -1.98 0.90
CA VAL A 73 -15.55 -3.31 1.45
C VAL A 73 -15.41 -3.35 2.98
N SER A 74 -14.35 -2.77 3.54
CA SER A 74 -14.10 -2.74 4.98
C SER A 74 -13.11 -1.65 5.40
N THR A 75 -13.64 -0.56 5.95
CA THR A 75 -12.83 0.50 6.59
C THR A 75 -11.99 -0.02 7.75
N ASP A 76 -12.51 -0.96 8.56
CA ASP A 76 -11.77 -1.56 9.67
C ASP A 76 -10.54 -2.33 9.19
N ALA A 77 -10.67 -3.10 8.10
CA ALA A 77 -9.53 -3.80 7.51
C ALA A 77 -8.45 -2.83 7.04
N TRP A 78 -8.84 -1.68 6.48
CA TRP A 78 -7.89 -0.62 6.11
C TRP A 78 -7.16 -0.05 7.33
N LEU A 79 -7.88 0.26 8.42
CA LEU A 79 -7.28 0.78 9.64
C LEU A 79 -6.29 -0.23 10.26
N ASP A 80 -6.61 -1.52 10.24
CA ASP A 80 -5.71 -2.58 10.69
C ASP A 80 -4.44 -2.67 9.82
N MET A 81 -4.60 -2.61 8.49
CA MET A 81 -3.49 -2.62 7.55
C MET A 81 -2.54 -1.44 7.79
N GLN A 82 -3.09 -0.25 8.02
CA GLN A 82 -2.31 0.95 8.35
C GLN A 82 -1.56 0.79 9.67
N LYS A 83 -2.23 0.36 10.75
CA LYS A 83 -1.60 0.13 12.07
C LYS A 83 -0.42 -0.83 11.96
N GLU A 84 -0.62 -1.97 11.29
CA GLU A 84 0.45 -2.95 11.09
C GLU A 84 1.59 -2.39 10.24
N HIS A 85 1.28 -1.63 9.19
CA HIS A 85 2.30 -0.99 8.36
C HIS A 85 3.17 -0.01 9.15
N PHE A 86 2.56 0.87 9.95
CA PHE A 86 3.31 1.81 10.79
C PHE A 86 4.16 1.10 11.85
N LYS A 87 3.60 0.05 12.48
CA LYS A 87 4.35 -0.79 13.42
C LYS A 87 5.59 -1.39 12.76
N GLN A 88 5.46 -1.97 11.56
CA GLN A 88 6.60 -2.56 10.85
C GLN A 88 7.62 -1.51 10.41
N THR A 89 7.17 -0.33 9.99
CA THR A 89 8.05 0.78 9.61
C THR A 89 8.91 1.22 10.80
N ASN A 90 8.30 1.36 11.98
CA ASN A 90 9.02 1.70 13.21
C ASN A 90 10.05 0.63 13.58
N LEU A 91 9.66 -0.66 13.53
CA LEU A 91 10.58 -1.77 13.80
C LEU A 91 11.78 -1.78 12.85
N ASN A 92 11.55 -1.50 11.56
CA ASN A 92 12.63 -1.44 10.57
C ASN A 92 13.56 -0.24 10.82
N ASN A 93 13.01 0.93 11.19
CA ASN A 93 13.82 2.11 11.51
C ASN A 93 14.73 1.88 12.72
N GLU A 94 14.23 1.25 13.78
CA GLU A 94 15.04 0.91 14.95
C GLU A 94 16.16 -0.10 14.60
N LYS A 95 15.86 -1.13 13.80
CA LYS A 95 16.87 -2.08 13.32
C LYS A 95 17.99 -1.38 12.55
N VAL A 96 17.63 -0.53 11.59
CA VAL A 96 18.60 0.24 10.78
C VAL A 96 19.44 1.17 11.67
N LYS A 97 18.84 1.78 12.70
CA LYS A 97 19.56 2.62 13.66
C LYS A 97 20.61 1.80 14.43
N HIS A 98 20.22 0.65 14.98
CA HIS A 98 21.14 -0.23 15.71
C HIS A 98 22.27 -0.76 14.82
N GLU A 99 21.98 -1.16 13.58
CA GLU A 99 23.00 -1.60 12.61
C GLU A 99 24.02 -0.49 12.32
N ARG A 100 23.56 0.76 12.16
CA ARG A 100 24.43 1.91 11.95
C ARG A 100 25.30 2.23 13.18
N GLU A 101 24.75 2.08 14.39
CA GLU A 101 25.51 2.27 15.63
C GLU A 101 26.62 1.21 15.77
N GLN A 102 26.31 -0.06 15.47
CA GLN A 102 27.29 -1.14 15.48
C GLN A 102 28.41 -0.89 14.46
N GLN A 103 28.07 -0.50 13.22
CA GLN A 103 29.05 -0.15 12.20
C GLN A 103 29.98 1.00 12.62
N ARG A 104 29.42 2.04 13.27
CA ARG A 104 30.23 3.15 13.79
C ARG A 104 31.18 2.71 14.89
N ALA A 105 30.73 1.85 15.81
CA ALA A 105 31.56 1.33 16.90
C ALA A 105 32.70 0.43 16.39
N ILE A 106 32.47 -0.33 15.32
CA ILE A 106 33.50 -1.10 14.63
C ILE A 106 34.54 -0.14 14.02
N ASN A 107 34.08 0.84 13.22
CA ASN A 107 34.97 1.77 12.52
C ASN A 107 35.73 2.74 13.44
N SER A 108 35.34 2.88 14.72
CA SER A 108 36.05 3.71 15.70
C SER A 108 37.15 2.96 16.47
N ASN A 109 37.20 1.63 16.34
CA ASN A 109 38.20 0.77 17.01
C ASN A 109 39.33 0.33 16.07
N ASP A 110 39.28 0.72 14.80
CA ASP A 110 40.34 0.61 13.79
C ASP A 110 41.08 1.96 13.63
#